data_AF-A0A661IBP4-F1
#
_entry.id   AF-A0A661IBP4-F1
#
_cell.length_a   1.000
_cell.length_b   1.000
_cell.length_c   1.000
_cell.angle_alpha   90.00
_cell.angle_beta   90.00
_cell.angle_gamma   90.00
#
_symmetry.space_group_name_H-M   'P 1'
#
loop_
_entity.id
_entity.type
_entity.pdbx_description
1 polymer ?
#
loop_
_entity_poly.entity_id
_entity_poly.type
_entity_poly.pdbx_seq_one_letter_code
_entity_poly.pdbx_strand_id
1 'polypeptide(L)'
;MSSNIIDSKENNFDSLIKEITINPYNDDVNFFKHIKSISDKLPSTIKEKLHDFYLHGNDSGIILLSSCPLEHGIETIPTPKGFSNKKTFISESCLAIVASYFGDIFGYKEIDDGIKFHNIVPLEGMEYEQSYGGSKVDLKFHTEQHFHENSPDYLLLFTL
;
A
#
# COMPACT_ATOMS: atom_id res chain seq x y z
N MET A 1 -15.51 -5.78 -17.92
CA MET A 1 -14.08 -5.63 -17.55
C MET A 1 -13.69 -4.20 -17.15
N SER A 2 -14.56 -3.19 -17.27
CA SER A 2 -14.29 -1.78 -16.93
C SER A 2 -14.62 -1.36 -15.48
N SER A 3 -15.00 -2.27 -14.58
CA SER A 3 -15.49 -1.93 -13.23
C SER A 3 -14.41 -1.81 -12.15
N ASN A 4 -13.25 -2.46 -12.31
CA ASN A 4 -12.29 -2.67 -11.22
C ASN A 4 -11.13 -1.67 -11.19
N ILE A 5 -11.14 -0.68 -12.10
CA ILE A 5 -10.12 0.37 -12.17
C ILE A 5 -10.74 1.70 -11.70
N ILE A 6 -10.01 2.39 -10.85
CA ILE A 6 -10.30 3.72 -10.36
C ILE A 6 -9.11 4.61 -10.73
N ASP A 7 -9.32 5.72 -11.42
CA ASP A 7 -8.24 6.67 -11.69
C ASP A 7 -8.14 7.71 -10.55
N SER A 8 -7.03 7.73 -9.83
CA SER A 8 -6.78 8.68 -8.73
C SER A 8 -6.68 10.14 -9.17
N LYS A 9 -6.15 10.40 -10.37
CA LYS A 9 -5.89 11.75 -10.88
C LYS A 9 -7.19 12.45 -11.23
N GLU A 10 -8.14 11.74 -11.84
CA GLU A 10 -9.48 12.25 -12.13
C GLU A 10 -10.30 12.53 -10.86
N ASN A 11 -9.82 12.06 -9.72
CA ASN A 11 -10.49 12.13 -8.42
C ASN A 11 -9.73 12.99 -7.39
N ASN A 12 -8.82 13.88 -7.83
CA ASN A 12 -8.10 14.82 -6.97
C ASN A 12 -7.38 14.17 -5.76
N PHE A 13 -6.94 12.92 -5.88
CA PHE A 13 -6.27 12.20 -4.79
C PHE A 13 -4.98 12.90 -4.34
N ASP A 14 -4.28 13.56 -5.27
CA ASP A 14 -3.06 14.35 -5.02
C ASP A 14 -3.25 15.47 -4.00
N SER A 15 -4.40 16.16 -4.00
CA SER A 15 -4.63 17.23 -3.02
C SER A 15 -4.76 16.69 -1.60
N LEU A 16 -5.38 15.52 -1.44
CA LEU A 16 -5.54 14.88 -0.13
C LEU A 16 -4.19 14.40 0.42
N ILE A 17 -3.33 13.84 -0.45
CA ILE A 17 -1.98 13.42 -0.06
C ILE A 17 -1.15 14.60 0.46
N LYS A 18 -1.29 15.79 -0.15
CA LYS A 18 -0.58 17.02 0.28
C LYS A 18 -0.99 17.52 1.67
N GLU A 19 -2.16 17.13 2.17
CA GLU A 19 -2.59 17.47 3.54
C GLU A 19 -1.86 16.63 4.61
N ILE A 20 -1.32 15.48 4.23
CA ILE A 20 -0.68 14.55 5.16
C ILE A 20 0.76 14.98 5.41
N THR A 21 1.02 15.39 6.66
CA THR A 21 2.31 15.96 7.08
C THR A 21 2.99 15.15 8.18
N ILE A 22 2.30 14.15 8.73
CA ILE A 22 2.81 13.31 9.81
C ILE A 22 3.63 12.17 9.20
N ASN A 23 4.84 11.96 9.71
CA ASN A 23 5.69 10.87 9.25
C ASN A 23 5.28 9.55 9.95
N PRO A 24 4.83 8.51 9.21
CA PRO A 24 4.36 7.25 9.80
C PRO A 24 5.45 6.48 10.55
N TYR A 25 6.73 6.74 10.26
CA TYR A 25 7.86 6.06 10.90
C TYR A 25 8.24 6.69 12.25
N ASN A 26 7.77 7.91 12.53
CA ASN A 26 8.07 8.63 13.78
C ASN A 26 6.86 8.69 14.72
N ASP A 27 5.64 8.74 14.18
CA ASP A 27 4.40 8.88 14.95
C ASP A 27 3.24 8.19 14.20
N ASP A 28 3.21 6.86 14.29
CA ASP A 28 2.24 6.03 13.59
C ASP A 28 0.81 6.22 14.12
N VAL A 29 0.64 6.35 15.44
CA VAL A 29 -0.65 6.55 16.09
C VAL A 29 -1.34 7.81 15.55
N ASN A 30 -0.65 8.95 15.53
CA ASN A 30 -1.26 10.18 15.02
C ASN A 30 -1.35 10.18 13.49
N PHE A 31 -0.42 9.52 12.80
CA PHE A 31 -0.53 9.30 11.36
C PHE A 31 -1.85 8.59 11.01
N PHE A 32 -2.15 7.43 11.58
CA PHE A 32 -3.39 6.70 11.24
C PHE A 32 -4.67 7.43 11.64
N LYS A 33 -4.66 8.14 12.78
CA LYS A 33 -5.78 9.04 13.15
C LYS A 33 -6.01 10.11 12.10
N HIS A 34 -4.93 10.73 11.61
CA HIS A 34 -4.99 11.75 10.57
C HIS A 34 -5.47 11.15 9.24
N ILE A 35 -4.93 9.99 8.85
CA ILE A 35 -5.35 9.25 7.65
C ILE A 35 -6.85 8.98 7.67
N LYS A 36 -7.42 8.57 8.80
CA LYS A 36 -8.87 8.31 8.88
C LYS A 36 -9.69 9.56 8.55
N SER A 37 -9.32 10.70 9.14
CA SER A 37 -9.94 12.02 8.85
C SER A 37 -9.79 12.44 7.39
N ILE A 38 -8.63 12.22 6.77
CA ILE A 38 -8.40 12.53 5.36
C ILE A 38 -9.19 11.61 4.44
N SER A 39 -9.29 10.32 4.79
CA SER A 39 -9.98 9.33 3.99
C SER A 39 -11.47 9.66 3.80
N ASP A 40 -12.12 10.25 4.80
CA ASP A 40 -13.52 10.69 4.70
C ASP A 40 -13.76 11.74 3.60
N LYS A 41 -12.71 12.50 3.24
CA LYS A 41 -12.73 13.53 2.20
C LYS A 41 -12.57 12.98 0.78
N LEU A 42 -12.32 11.67 0.61
CA LEU A 42 -12.26 11.08 -0.73
C LEU A 42 -13.54 11.35 -1.52
N PRO A 43 -13.44 11.52 -2.84
CA PRO A 43 -14.63 11.63 -3.69
C PRO A 43 -15.56 10.43 -3.51
N SER A 44 -16.87 10.68 -3.51
CA SER A 44 -17.89 9.65 -3.31
C SER A 44 -17.69 8.47 -4.26
N THR A 45 -17.33 8.73 -5.52
CA THR A 45 -17.05 7.69 -6.52
C THR A 45 -15.97 6.69 -6.09
N ILE A 46 -14.90 7.15 -5.43
CA ILE A 46 -13.87 6.24 -4.90
C ILE A 46 -14.43 5.46 -3.71
N LYS A 47 -15.09 6.16 -2.78
CA LYS A 47 -15.63 5.57 -1.56
C LYS A 47 -16.63 4.46 -1.87
N GLU A 48 -17.55 4.70 -2.79
CA GLU A 48 -18.55 3.74 -3.25
C GLU A 48 -17.88 2.50 -3.84
N LYS A 49 -16.91 2.67 -4.74
CA LYS A 49 -16.22 1.52 -5.34
C LYS A 49 -15.39 0.71 -4.33
N LEU A 50 -14.69 1.37 -3.40
CA LEU A 50 -13.95 0.69 -2.34
C LEU A 50 -14.90 -0.05 -1.40
N HIS A 51 -16.04 0.57 -1.06
CA HIS A 51 -17.05 -0.03 -0.20
C HIS A 51 -17.75 -1.22 -0.86
N ASP A 52 -18.13 -1.11 -2.13
CA ASP A 52 -18.71 -2.19 -2.90
C ASP A 52 -17.75 -3.39 -2.98
N PHE A 53 -16.46 -3.12 -3.22
CA PHE A 53 -15.44 -4.18 -3.21
C PHE A 53 -15.26 -4.81 -1.82
N TYR A 54 -15.29 -4.02 -0.75
CA TYR A 54 -15.24 -4.54 0.62
C TYR A 54 -16.42 -5.45 0.95
N LEU A 55 -17.64 -5.08 0.52
CA LEU A 55 -18.86 -5.83 0.83
C LEU A 55 -19.05 -7.07 -0.04
N HIS A 56 -18.62 -7.01 -1.31
CA HIS A 56 -19.01 -7.99 -2.32
C HIS A 56 -17.83 -8.64 -3.04
N GLY A 57 -16.62 -8.12 -2.88
CA GLY A 57 -15.48 -8.49 -3.70
C GLY A 57 -15.75 -8.25 -5.19
N ASN A 58 -15.10 -9.04 -6.03
CA ASN A 58 -15.42 -9.19 -7.45
C ASN A 58 -14.83 -10.52 -7.97
N ASP A 59 -15.14 -10.90 -9.21
CA ASP A 59 -14.68 -12.16 -9.82
C ASP A 59 -13.14 -12.31 -9.86
N SER A 60 -12.39 -11.21 -9.78
CA SER A 60 -10.93 -11.20 -9.82
C SER A 60 -10.28 -11.15 -8.44
N GLY A 61 -11.04 -10.85 -7.38
CA GLY A 61 -10.50 -10.60 -6.04
C GLY A 61 -9.56 -9.39 -5.95
N ILE A 62 -9.59 -8.49 -6.94
CA ILE A 62 -8.62 -7.38 -7.07
C ILE A 62 -9.35 -6.09 -7.45
N ILE A 63 -8.91 -4.98 -6.86
CA ILE A 63 -9.23 -3.63 -7.31
C ILE A 63 -7.94 -2.85 -7.59
N LEU A 64 -7.93 -2.04 -8.65
CA LEU A 64 -6.77 -1.24 -9.06
C LEU A 64 -7.11 0.25 -8.94
N LEU A 65 -6.34 0.95 -8.11
CA LEU A 65 -6.31 2.41 -8.09
C LEU A 65 -5.11 2.88 -8.91
N SER A 66 -5.35 3.38 -10.13
CA SER A 66 -4.32 3.85 -11.06
C SER A 66 -4.01 5.33 -10.85
N SER A 67 -2.90 5.79 -11.43
CA SER A 67 -2.55 7.22 -11.46
C SER A 67 -2.38 7.87 -10.08
N CYS A 68 -2.00 7.08 -9.07
CA CYS A 68 -1.73 7.59 -7.72
C CYS A 68 -0.54 8.58 -7.74
N PRO A 69 -0.53 9.57 -6.84
CA PRO A 69 0.61 10.48 -6.68
C PRO A 69 1.89 9.70 -6.37
N LEU A 70 3.00 10.14 -6.96
CA LEU A 70 4.34 9.61 -6.71
C LEU A 70 5.23 10.71 -6.14
N GLU A 71 6.34 10.31 -5.52
CA GLU A 71 7.39 11.23 -5.12
C GLU A 71 7.95 12.02 -6.31
N HIS A 72 8.20 13.31 -6.10
CA HIS A 72 8.82 14.14 -7.12
C HIS A 72 10.24 13.61 -7.41
N GLY A 73 10.51 13.30 -8.68
CA GLY A 73 11.79 12.78 -9.13
C GLY A 73 11.98 11.29 -8.86
N ILE A 74 10.90 10.53 -8.58
CA ILE A 74 10.96 9.08 -8.32
C ILE A 74 11.74 8.32 -9.39
N GLU A 75 11.66 8.74 -10.65
CA GLU A 75 12.38 8.17 -11.79
C GLU A 75 13.91 8.26 -11.67
N THR A 76 14.40 9.15 -10.81
CA THR A 76 15.83 9.33 -10.51
C THR A 76 16.25 8.65 -9.21
N ILE A 77 15.30 8.15 -8.42
CA ILE A 77 15.58 7.44 -7.17
C ILE A 77 15.93 5.98 -7.52
N PRO A 78 17.17 5.54 -7.27
CA PRO A 78 17.55 4.17 -7.57
C PRO A 78 16.80 3.19 -6.66
N THR A 79 16.52 1.99 -7.16
CA THR A 79 15.98 0.89 -6.36
C THR A 79 16.85 0.70 -5.10
N PRO A 80 16.27 0.79 -3.89
CA PRO A 80 17.04 0.71 -2.66
C PRO A 80 17.59 -0.70 -2.43
N LYS A 81 18.70 -0.78 -1.69
CA LYS A 81 19.28 -2.05 -1.20
C LYS A 81 18.85 -2.34 0.23
N GLY A 82 17.53 -2.32 0.48
CA GLY A 82 16.94 -2.47 1.81
C GLY A 82 16.01 -1.30 2.16
N PHE A 83 16.55 -0.24 2.75
CA PHE A 83 15.74 0.92 3.16
C PHE A 83 15.50 1.89 2.00
N SER A 84 14.26 2.38 1.93
CA SER A 84 13.85 3.38 0.94
C SER A 84 14.69 4.66 1.02
N ASN A 85 15.11 5.15 -0.15
CA ASN A 85 15.76 6.46 -0.32
C ASN A 85 14.76 7.61 -0.52
N LYS A 86 13.45 7.33 -0.43
CA LYS A 86 12.40 8.34 -0.58
C LYS A 86 12.48 9.34 0.57
N LYS A 87 12.27 10.62 0.24
CA LYS A 87 12.29 11.73 1.22
C LYS A 87 10.91 11.99 1.84
N THR A 88 9.87 11.37 1.30
CA THR A 88 8.49 11.54 1.74
C THR A 88 7.81 10.17 1.82
N PHE A 89 6.58 10.19 2.32
CA PHE A 89 5.76 9.02 2.61
C PHE A 89 4.48 9.04 1.74
N ILE A 90 4.61 9.41 0.46
CA ILE A 90 3.46 9.53 -0.45
C ILE A 90 2.85 8.15 -0.71
N SER A 91 3.67 7.15 -1.04
CA SER A 91 3.19 5.78 -1.23
C SER A 91 2.52 5.20 0.02
N GLU A 92 3.11 5.42 1.19
CA GLU A 92 2.59 4.98 2.49
C GLU A 92 1.24 5.66 2.80
N SER A 93 1.13 6.94 2.48
CA SER A 93 -0.13 7.69 2.60
C SER A 93 -1.21 7.18 1.67
N CYS A 94 -0.86 6.87 0.42
CA CYS A 94 -1.81 6.27 -0.54
C CYS A 94 -2.31 4.92 -0.03
N LEU A 95 -1.40 4.04 0.39
CA LEU A 95 -1.74 2.74 0.98
C LEU A 95 -2.64 2.90 2.20
N ALA A 96 -2.31 3.81 3.12
CA ALA A 96 -3.05 4.01 4.36
C ALA A 96 -4.46 4.58 4.15
N ILE A 97 -4.63 5.53 3.22
CA ILE A 97 -5.95 6.06 2.85
C ILE A 97 -6.84 4.93 2.30
N VAL A 98 -6.30 4.08 1.44
CA VAL A 98 -7.08 2.98 0.85
C VAL A 98 -7.39 1.92 1.90
N ALA A 99 -6.41 1.56 2.73
CA ALA A 99 -6.58 0.57 3.80
C ALA A 99 -7.66 0.97 4.82
N SER A 100 -7.88 2.27 5.06
CA SER A 100 -8.89 2.74 6.02
C SER A 100 -10.33 2.37 5.67
N TYR A 101 -10.58 1.89 4.44
CA TYR A 101 -11.86 1.34 3.97
C TYR A 101 -11.97 -0.17 4.15
N PHE A 102 -10.84 -0.86 4.27
CA PHE A 102 -10.76 -2.32 4.35
C PHE A 102 -10.52 -2.82 5.77
N GLY A 103 -10.04 -1.95 6.68
CA GLY A 103 -9.85 -2.28 8.09
C GLY A 103 -8.71 -1.49 8.71
N ASP A 104 -8.01 -2.14 9.62
CA ASP A 104 -6.83 -1.60 10.30
C ASP A 104 -5.54 -2.15 9.68
N ILE A 105 -4.53 -1.29 9.54
CA ILE A 105 -3.20 -1.72 9.13
C ILE A 105 -2.47 -2.29 10.34
N PHE A 106 -1.87 -3.47 10.16
CA PHE A 106 -1.06 -4.13 11.17
C PHE A 106 0.23 -4.69 10.55
N GLY A 107 1.19 -5.00 11.42
CA GLY A 107 2.43 -5.69 11.07
C GLY A 107 2.65 -6.84 12.06
N TYR A 108 3.54 -7.76 11.70
CA TYR A 108 3.89 -8.91 12.54
C TYR A 108 5.20 -8.63 13.24
N LYS A 109 5.27 -8.80 14.56
CA LYS A 109 6.51 -8.53 15.31
C LYS A 109 7.68 -9.39 14.83
N GLU A 110 7.35 -10.59 14.36
CA GLU A 110 8.28 -11.57 13.80
C GLU A 110 8.83 -11.16 12.43
N ILE A 111 8.18 -10.22 11.73
CA ILE A 111 8.54 -9.75 10.39
C ILE A 111 8.96 -8.29 10.49
N ASP A 112 10.26 -8.03 10.31
CA ASP A 112 10.84 -6.68 10.34
C ASP A 112 10.42 -5.86 11.58
N ASP A 113 10.32 -6.50 12.75
CA ASP A 113 9.92 -5.88 14.03
C ASP A 113 8.54 -5.17 13.98
N GLY A 114 7.62 -5.67 13.17
CA GLY A 114 6.24 -5.18 13.12
C GLY A 114 6.08 -3.82 12.42
N ILE A 115 7.02 -3.45 11.56
CA ILE A 115 6.78 -2.33 10.64
C ILE A 115 5.54 -2.60 9.78
N LYS A 116 4.86 -1.53 9.37
CA LYS A 116 3.57 -1.59 8.68
C LYS A 116 3.69 -1.38 7.16
N PHE A 117 4.81 -0.81 6.72
CA PHE A 117 5.09 -0.53 5.33
C PHE A 117 6.41 -1.22 4.97
N HIS A 118 6.34 -2.21 4.09
CA HIS A 118 7.49 -3.00 3.66
C HIS A 118 7.89 -2.58 2.24
N ASN A 119 9.20 -2.53 1.99
CA ASN A 119 9.72 -2.35 0.63
C ASN A 119 9.90 -3.73 -0.01
N ILE A 120 9.33 -3.91 -1.21
CA ILE A 120 9.56 -5.10 -2.03
C ILE A 120 10.59 -4.73 -3.09
N VAL A 121 11.83 -5.12 -2.85
CA VAL A 121 12.98 -4.82 -3.72
C VAL A 121 13.94 -5.99 -3.74
N PRO A 122 14.63 -6.26 -4.86
CA PRO A 122 15.66 -7.28 -4.90
C PRO A 122 16.74 -7.04 -3.85
N LEU A 123 17.09 -8.08 -3.08
CA LEU A 123 18.13 -8.02 -2.06
C LEU A 123 19.29 -8.97 -2.41
N GLU A 124 20.50 -8.47 -2.22
CA GLU A 124 21.73 -9.24 -2.42
C GLU A 124 21.75 -10.45 -1.46
N GLY A 125 22.00 -11.63 -2.00
CA GLY A 125 21.99 -12.90 -1.25
C GLY A 125 20.61 -13.55 -1.12
N MET A 126 19.53 -12.91 -1.61
CA MET A 126 18.16 -13.46 -1.61
C MET A 126 17.67 -13.83 -3.01
N GLU A 127 18.54 -13.80 -4.04
CA GLU A 127 18.15 -13.84 -5.44
C GLU A 127 17.29 -15.06 -5.80
N TYR A 128 17.54 -16.20 -5.16
CA TYR A 128 16.85 -17.47 -5.40
C TYR A 128 15.80 -17.82 -4.34
N GLU A 129 15.52 -16.91 -3.40
CA GLU A 129 14.57 -17.11 -2.31
C GLU A 129 13.12 -16.84 -2.76
N GLN A 130 12.16 -17.55 -2.16
CA GLN A 130 10.73 -17.31 -2.34
C GLN A 130 10.27 -16.20 -1.38
N SER A 131 10.67 -14.95 -1.65
CA SER A 131 10.44 -13.82 -0.76
C SER A 131 10.37 -12.47 -1.50
N TYR A 132 10.08 -11.40 -0.77
CA TYR A 132 10.10 -10.02 -1.26
C TYR A 132 11.47 -9.56 -1.80
N GLY A 133 12.56 -10.24 -1.43
CA GLY A 133 13.93 -9.97 -1.89
C GLY A 133 14.37 -10.79 -3.12
N GLY A 134 13.54 -11.75 -3.55
CA GLY A 134 13.83 -12.65 -4.67
C GLY A 134 13.89 -11.94 -6.03
N SER A 135 14.70 -12.47 -6.96
CA SER A 135 14.84 -11.84 -8.29
C SER A 135 15.26 -12.76 -9.44
N LYS A 136 15.77 -13.97 -9.16
CA LYS A 136 16.24 -14.95 -10.16
C LYS A 136 15.33 -16.18 -10.26
N VAL A 137 14.26 -16.21 -9.48
CA VAL A 137 13.24 -17.25 -9.50
C VAL A 137 11.88 -16.61 -9.49
N ASP A 138 10.91 -17.28 -10.13
CA ASP A 138 9.52 -16.86 -10.06
C ASP A 138 9.00 -17.07 -8.63
N LEU A 139 8.31 -16.06 -8.10
CA LEU A 139 7.60 -16.19 -6.84
C LEU A 139 6.34 -17.02 -7.07
N LYS A 140 6.26 -18.18 -6.40
CA LYS A 140 5.11 -19.09 -6.54
C LYS A 140 3.85 -18.45 -5.95
N PHE A 141 2.70 -18.77 -6.53
CA PHE A 141 1.41 -18.39 -5.96
C PHE A 141 1.27 -18.90 -4.52
N HIS A 142 0.83 -18.02 -3.64
CA HIS A 142 0.57 -18.31 -2.24
C HIS A 142 -0.45 -17.32 -1.68
N THR A 143 -1.08 -17.69 -0.57
CA THR A 143 -1.80 -16.76 0.28
C THR A 143 -0.82 -16.19 1.30
N GLU A 144 -0.83 -14.86 1.45
CA GLU A 144 0.06 -14.14 2.35
C GLU A 144 -0.14 -14.61 3.80
N GLN A 145 0.95 -14.93 4.50
CA GLN A 145 0.95 -15.42 5.89
C GLN A 145 -0.10 -16.50 6.22
N HIS A 146 -0.40 -17.41 5.29
CA HIS A 146 -1.50 -18.39 5.42
C HIS A 146 -1.40 -19.38 6.59
N PHE A 147 -0.23 -19.48 7.24
CA PHE A 147 -0.05 -20.28 8.45
C PHE A 147 -0.34 -19.52 9.74
N HIS A 148 -0.46 -18.20 9.68
CA HIS A 148 -0.72 -17.36 10.84
C HIS A 148 -2.23 -17.32 11.13
N GLU A 149 -2.61 -17.41 12.41
CA GLU A 149 -4.04 -17.38 12.82
C GLU A 149 -4.73 -16.08 12.39
N ASN A 150 -3.96 -14.98 12.35
CA ASN A 150 -4.40 -13.67 11.89
C ASN A 150 -3.70 -13.33 10.57
N SER A 151 -3.96 -14.09 9.50
CA SER A 151 -3.52 -13.75 8.14
C SER A 151 -4.22 -12.47 7.64
N PRO A 152 -3.62 -11.67 6.75
CA PRO A 152 -4.27 -10.45 6.28
C PRO A 152 -5.47 -10.77 5.39
N ASP A 153 -6.59 -10.08 5.60
CA ASP A 153 -7.76 -10.17 4.73
C ASP A 153 -7.49 -9.53 3.35
N TYR A 154 -6.69 -8.47 3.33
CA TYR A 154 -6.31 -7.73 2.13
C TYR A 154 -4.81 -7.46 2.10
N LEU A 155 -4.20 -7.63 0.93
CA LEU A 155 -2.83 -7.22 0.65
C LEU A 155 -2.86 -6.02 -0.31
N LEU A 156 -2.24 -4.91 0.09
CA LEU A 156 -2.14 -3.72 -0.74
C LEU A 156 -0.71 -3.57 -1.24
N LEU A 157 -0.56 -3.38 -2.56
CA LEU A 157 0.73 -3.17 -3.22
C LEU A 157 0.71 -1.82 -3.93
N PHE A 158 1.79 -1.07 -3.77
CA PHE A 158 1.99 0.22 -4.43
C PHE A 158 3.24 0.17 -5.27
N THR A 159 3.12 0.48 -6.56
CA THR A 159 4.27 0.54 -7.48
C THR A 159 4.84 1.94 -7.50
N LEU A 160 6.16 2.05 -7.33
CA LEU A 160 6.94 3.28 -7.38
C LEU A 160 7.56 3.49 -8.76
#